data_AF-A0A5J4ZAB8-F1
#
_entry.id   AF-A0A5J4ZAB8-F1
#
_cell.length_a   1.000
_cell.length_b   1.000
_cell.length_c   1.000
_cell.angle_alpha   90.00
_cell.angle_beta   90.00
_cell.angle_gamma   90.00
#
_symmetry.space_group_name_H-M   'P 1'
#
loop_
_entity.id
_entity.type
_entity.pdbx_description
1 polymer ?
#
loop_
_entity_poly.entity_id
_entity_poly.type
_entity_poly.pdbx_seq_one_letter_code
_entity_poly.pdbx_strand_id
1 'polypeptide(L)' 'MVSRRVEDCVRRISGGAQLGAMVGFTFGAIAGGMEAMGYREIPASQKVGVVLRKSLGGSVAFGLFVAVGTLVRGGGC' A
#
# COMPACT_ATOMS: atom_id res chain seq x y z
N MET A 1 1.37 22.88 -22.23
CA MET A 1 2.68 22.42 -21.74
C MET A 1 2.58 22.21 -20.24
N VAL A 2 2.55 20.97 -19.76
CA VAL A 2 2.72 20.66 -18.33
C VAL A 2 4.14 21.09 -17.95
N SER A 3 4.28 21.81 -16.84
CA SER A 3 5.57 22.34 -16.39
C SER A 3 6.43 21.21 -15.83
N ARG A 4 7.72 21.12 -16.20
CA ARG A 4 8.66 20.07 -15.74
C ARG A 4 8.64 19.85 -14.23
N ARG A 5 8.42 20.93 -13.45
CA ARG A 5 8.30 20.87 -11.99
C ARG A 5 7.13 19.98 -11.53
N VAL A 6 6.00 20.01 -12.23
CA VAL A 6 4.83 19.17 -11.92
C VAL A 6 5.15 17.71 -12.19
N GLU A 7 5.84 17.39 -13.30
CA GLU A 7 6.27 16.03 -13.59
C GLU A 7 7.23 15.47 -12.54
N ASP A 8 8.24 16.26 -12.12
CA ASP A 8 9.17 15.86 -11.07
C ASP A 8 8.48 15.63 -9.73
N CYS A 9 7.49 16.46 -9.41
CA CYS A 9 6.76 16.35 -8.16
C CYS A 9 5.82 15.14 -8.16
N VAL A 10 5.09 14.91 -9.26
CA VAL A 10 4.28 13.70 -9.45
C VAL A 10 5.16 12.45 -9.38
N ARG A 11 6.36 12.47 -9.94
CA ARG A 11 7.32 11.34 -9.85
C ARG A 11 7.73 11.03 -8.41
N ARG A 12 7.96 12.05 -7.58
CA ARG A 12 8.30 11.86 -6.16
C ARG A 12 7.13 11.29 -5.37
N ILE A 13 5.93 11.81 -5.61
CA ILE A 13 4.70 11.32 -4.96
C ILE A 13 4.41 9.88 -5.40
N SER A 14 4.55 9.57 -6.69
CA SER A 14 4.34 8.21 -7.19
C SER A 14 5.38 7.25 -6.62
N GLY A 15 6.65 7.66 -6.51
CA GLY A 15 7.69 6.86 -5.88
C GLY A 15 7.41 6.58 -4.40
N GLY A 16 6.96 7.59 -3.65
CA GLY A 16 6.52 7.44 -2.25
C GLY A 16 5.31 6.51 -2.13
N ALA A 17 4.30 6.70 -2.97
CA ALA A 17 3.11 5.85 -3.01
C ALA A 17 3.44 4.39 -3.31
N GLN A 18 4.33 4.13 -4.27
CA GLN A 18 4.77 2.79 -4.63
C GLN A 18 5.51 2.10 -3.48
N LEU A 19 6.42 2.81 -2.81
CA LEU A 19 7.13 2.28 -1.64
C LEU A 19 6.16 1.97 -0.49
N GLY A 20 5.25 2.90 -0.19
CA GLY A 20 4.22 2.69 0.84
C GLY A 20 3.29 1.53 0.50
N ALA A 21 2.90 1.39 -0.77
CA ALA A 21 2.06 0.30 -1.23
C ALA A 21 2.78 -1.05 -1.14
N MET A 22 4.06 -1.12 -1.52
CA MET A 22 4.87 -2.33 -1.38
C MET A 22 4.98 -2.77 0.08
N VAL A 23 5.27 -1.84 1.00
CA VAL A 23 5.38 -2.13 2.42
C VAL A 23 4.02 -2.54 3.01
N GLY A 24 2.94 -1.80 2.71
CA GLY A 24 1.60 -2.15 3.20
C GLY A 24 1.11 -3.49 2.66
N PHE A 25 1.47 -3.84 1.42
CA PHE A 25 1.11 -5.11 0.81
C PHE A 25 1.86 -6.28 1.47
N THR A 26 3.17 -6.17 1.69
CA THR A 26 3.96 -7.23 2.33
C THR A 26 3.51 -7.48 3.76
N PHE A 27 3.35 -6.42 4.57
CA PHE A 27 2.85 -6.56 5.94
C PHE A 27 1.43 -7.11 5.99
N GLY A 28 0.53 -6.63 5.11
CA GLY A 28 -0.83 -7.14 5.04
C GLY A 28 -0.92 -8.60 4.57
N ALA A 29 -0.01 -9.03 3.68
CA ALA A 29 0.08 -10.41 3.21
C ALA A 29 0.60 -11.35 4.30
N ILE A 30 1.61 -10.93 5.07
CA ILE A 30 2.16 -11.72 6.18
C ILE A 30 1.14 -11.82 7.32
N ALA A 31 0.56 -10.69 7.75
CA ALA A 31 -0.42 -10.67 8.83
C ALA A 31 -1.71 -11.41 8.45
N GLY A 32 -2.24 -11.15 7.25
CA GLY A 32 -3.41 -11.88 6.73
C GLY A 32 -3.13 -13.36 6.53
N GLY A 33 -1.92 -13.72 6.10
CA GLY A 33 -1.47 -15.10 5.93
C GLY A 33 -1.37 -15.86 7.25
N MET A 34 -0.84 -15.22 8.30
CA MET A 34 -0.79 -15.78 9.66
C MET A 34 -2.19 -16.03 10.21
N GLU A 35 -3.09 -15.05 10.09
CA GLU A 35 -4.49 -15.19 10.50
C GLU A 35 -5.18 -16.30 9.70
N ALA A 36 -4.97 -16.35 8.38
CA ALA A 36 -5.53 -17.38 7.52
C ALA A 36 -5.01 -18.78 7.86
N MET A 37 -3.74 -18.94 8.25
CA MET A 37 -3.18 -20.24 8.66
C MET A 37 -3.76 -20.72 10.01
N GLY A 38 -4.14 -19.81 10.90
CA GLY A 38 -4.75 -20.14 12.21
C GLY A 38 -6.15 -20.74 12.11
N TYR A 39 -6.95 -20.35 11.11
CA TYR A 39 -8.30 -20.89 10.93
C TYR A 39 -8.28 -22.19 10.12
N ARG A 40 -8.24 -23.34 10.80
CA ARG A 40 -8.09 -24.66 10.17
C ARG A 40 -9.34 -25.14 9.38
N GLU A 41 -10.50 -24.53 9.60
CA GLU A 41 -11.80 -24.94 9.02
C GLU A 41 -12.28 -24.12 7.82
N ILE A 42 -11.58 -23.03 7.45
CA ILE A 42 -12.05 -22.13 6.38
C ILE A 42 -11.48 -22.58 5.02
N PRO A 43 -12.32 -22.72 3.96
CA PRO A 43 -11.85 -23.09 2.63
C PRO A 43 -10.80 -22.11 2.10
N ALA A 44 -9.80 -22.64 1.38
CA ALA A 44 -8.65 -21.87 0.90
C ALA A 44 -9.03 -20.63 0.07
N SER A 45 -10.17 -20.67 -0.64
CA SER A 45 -10.72 -19.52 -1.38
C SER A 45 -11.12 -18.35 -0.48
N GLN A 46 -11.73 -18.61 0.68
CA GLN A 46 -12.07 -17.58 1.66
C GLN A 46 -10.83 -17.04 2.37
N LYS A 47 -9.84 -17.90 2.63
CA LYS A 47 -8.53 -17.47 3.18
C LYS A 47 -7.84 -16.47 2.27
N VAL A 48 -7.78 -16.76 0.97
CA VAL A 48 -7.22 -15.84 -0.03
C VAL A 48 -8.00 -14.52 -0.04
N GLY A 49 -9.33 -14.55 0.02
CA GLY A 49 -10.14 -13.32 0.09
C GLY A 49 -9.86 -12.46 1.33
N VAL A 50 -9.64 -13.07 2.50
CA VAL A 50 -9.31 -12.38 3.75
C VAL A 50 -7.91 -11.77 3.69
N VAL A 51 -6.92 -12.55 3.24
CA VAL A 51 -5.54 -12.07 3.04
C VAL A 51 -5.54 -10.93 2.04
N LEU A 52 -6.22 -11.08 0.91
CA LEU A 52 -6.25 -10.08 -0.15
C LEU A 52 -6.91 -8.78 0.33
N ARG A 53 -8.01 -8.85 1.09
CA ARG A 53 -8.64 -7.65 1.70
C ARG A 53 -7.72 -6.96 2.69
N LYS A 54 -7.02 -7.70 3.55
CA LYS A 54 -6.07 -7.14 4.52
C LYS A 54 -4.82 -6.57 3.82
N SER A 55 -4.29 -7.24 2.81
CA SER A 55 -3.20 -6.77 1.96
C SER A 55 -3.56 -5.53 1.16
N LEU A 56 -4.74 -5.48 0.54
CA LEU A 56 -5.22 -4.33 -0.22
C LEU A 56 -5.53 -3.14 0.69
N GLY A 57 -6.15 -3.38 1.85
CA GLY A 57 -6.38 -2.33 2.84
C GLY A 57 -5.08 -1.75 3.38
N GLY A 58 -4.10 -2.61 3.69
CA GLY A 58 -2.77 -2.20 4.13
C GLY A 58 -1.98 -1.47 3.06
N SER A 59 -1.96 -1.97 1.83
CA SER A 59 -1.24 -1.34 0.72
C SER A 59 -1.81 0.03 0.37
N VAL A 60 -3.14 0.18 0.38
CA VAL A 60 -3.80 1.48 0.15
C VAL A 60 -3.53 2.44 1.30
N ALA A 61 -3.66 1.99 2.57
CA ALA A 61 -3.44 2.85 3.72
C ALA A 61 -1.98 3.34 3.81
N PHE A 62 -1.00 2.44 3.71
CA PHE A 62 0.41 2.81 3.75
C PHE A 62 0.85 3.54 2.48
N GLY A 63 0.34 3.16 1.30
CA GLY A 63 0.60 3.87 0.05
C GLY A 63 0.11 5.32 0.12
N LEU A 64 -1.09 5.56 0.63
CA LEU A 64 -1.65 6.89 0.80
C LEU A 64 -0.92 7.67 1.89
N PHE A 65 -0.56 7.04 3.01
CA PHE A 65 0.20 7.67 4.09
C PHE A 65 1.59 8.13 3.61
N VAL A 66 2.32 7.29 2.88
CA VAL A 66 3.64 7.67 2.35
C VAL A 66 3.52 8.69 1.23
N ALA A 67 2.50 8.61 0.37
CA ALA A 67 2.22 9.62 -0.66
C ALA A 67 1.92 11.00 -0.05
N VAL A 68 1.08 11.05 0.98
CA VAL A 68 0.78 12.29 1.73
C VAL A 68 2.03 12.77 2.48
N GLY A 69 2.80 11.86 3.09
CA GLY A 69 4.06 12.20 3.76
C GLY A 69 5.11 12.77 2.79
N THR A 70 5.18 12.25 1.56
CA THR A 70 6.06 12.80 0.51
C THR A 70 5.56 14.14 -0.03
N LEU A 71 4.25 14.34 -0.12
CA LEU A 71 3.64 15.65 -0.40
C LEU A 71 4.02 16.66 0.68
N VAL A 72 3.77 16.37 1.96
CA VAL A 72 4.04 17.28 3.09
C VAL A 72 5.53 17.58 3.23
N ARG A 73 6.39 16.56 3.12
CA ARG A 73 7.85 16.71 3.21
C ARG A 73 8.47 17.38 1.98
N GLY A 74 7.82 17.28 0.84
CA GLY A 74 8.13 18.02 -0.37
C GLY A 74 7.54 19.43 -0.41
N GLY A 75 6.79 19.85 0.63
CA GLY A 75 6.18 21.19 0.73
C GLY A 75 4.90 21.38 -0.09
N GLY A 76 4.24 20.30 -0.53
CA GLY A 76 3.10 20.34 -1.45
C GLY A 76 3.48 20.43 -2.93
N CYS A 77 4.78 20.37 -3.23
CA CYS A 77 5.44 21.02 -4.37
C CYS A 77 5.53 22.54 -4.20
#